data_AF-X1GX47-F1
#
_entry.id   AF-X1GX47-F1
#
_cell.length_a   1.000
_cell.length_b   1.000
_cell.length_c   1.000
_cell.angle_alpha   90.00
_cell.angle_beta   90.00
_cell.angle_gamma   90.00
#
_symmetry.space_group_name_H-M   'P 1'
#
loop_
_entity.id
_entity.type
_entity.pdbx_description
1 polymer ?
#
loop_
_entity_poly.entity_id
_entity_poly.type
_entity_poly.pdbx_seq_one_letter_code
_entity_poly.pdbx_strand_id
1 'polypeptide(L)'
;MTINNKQPQPSIPINKIKRFEDFFRLFQEKPTEFKYRDKISKIYAEGENILEFLFEDLNAFDPALAEMLKNNPEDVIPDIIEAFKNLLKFHAPGGKLKDEVEYFIQISTDNDSNLILLRGLRSKHIDKLIFTRGILLRASTVRPKLENAIYKCLRCDTEFPQIQLSNTLIWPNHCMNPKCKANTQKDFIFISKKSDFIDWQKITIQETPEELPAGRIPRSIDGILIKDLVDKVRPGDRV
;
A
#
# COMPACT_ATOMS: atom_id res chain seq x y z
N MET A 1 -38.82 25.35 -28.32
CA MET A 1 -37.60 25.48 -27.51
C MET A 1 -37.27 24.12 -26.95
N THR A 2 -36.41 23.38 -27.65
CA THR A 2 -36.14 21.96 -27.39
C THR A 2 -34.94 21.84 -26.46
N ILE A 3 -35.18 21.34 -25.25
CA ILE A 3 -34.15 21.12 -24.24
C ILE A 3 -33.52 19.75 -24.54
N ASN A 4 -32.32 19.76 -25.14
CA ASN A 4 -31.53 18.56 -25.38
C ASN A 4 -30.93 18.06 -24.06
N ASN A 5 -31.62 17.12 -23.41
CA ASN A 5 -31.05 16.26 -22.38
C ASN A 5 -30.04 15.29 -23.01
N LYS A 6 -28.75 15.66 -23.02
CA LYS A 6 -27.67 14.68 -23.24
C LYS A 6 -27.59 13.79 -22.01
N GLN A 7 -28.07 12.56 -22.14
CA GLN A 7 -27.77 11.49 -21.19
C GLN A 7 -26.24 11.34 -21.07
N PRO A 8 -25.69 11.15 -19.86
CA PRO A 8 -24.27 10.84 -19.72
C PRO A 8 -23.97 9.51 -20.42
N GLN A 9 -23.02 9.55 -21.34
CA GLN A 9 -22.52 8.36 -22.04
C GLN A 9 -21.97 7.36 -21.01
N PRO A 10 -22.24 6.06 -21.12
CA PRO A 10 -21.64 5.06 -20.25
C PRO A 10 -20.13 5.05 -20.49
N SER A 11 -19.36 5.55 -19.53
CA SER A 11 -17.91 5.45 -19.54
C SER A 11 -17.52 3.98 -19.56
N ILE A 12 -16.84 3.54 -20.62
CA ILE A 12 -16.18 2.23 -20.66
C ILE A 12 -15.36 2.10 -19.37
N PRO A 13 -15.50 1.03 -18.58
CA PRO A 13 -14.71 0.87 -17.37
C PRO A 13 -13.23 0.90 -17.76
N ILE A 14 -12.52 1.91 -17.28
CA ILE A 14 -11.08 2.06 -17.49
C ILE A 14 -10.43 0.79 -16.93
N ASN A 15 -9.82 -0.02 -17.80
CA ASN A 15 -9.04 -1.17 -17.35
C ASN A 15 -7.72 -0.66 -16.75
N LYS A 16 -7.75 -0.26 -15.48
CA LYS A 16 -6.61 0.29 -14.74
C LYS A 16 -5.44 -0.68 -14.73
N ILE A 17 -5.71 -1.96 -14.46
CA ILE A 17 -4.70 -3.04 -14.41
C ILE A 17 -3.91 -3.06 -15.72
N LYS A 18 -4.60 -3.07 -16.86
CA LYS A 18 -3.95 -3.08 -18.18
C LYS A 18 -3.06 -1.86 -18.40
N ARG A 19 -3.51 -0.67 -17.98
CA ARG A 19 -2.73 0.57 -18.11
C ARG A 19 -1.49 0.58 -17.21
N PHE A 20 -1.57 0.01 -16.00
CA PHE A 20 -0.40 -0.19 -15.14
C PHE A 20 0.56 -1.24 -15.71
N GLU A 21 0.06 -2.33 -16.30
CA GLU A 21 0.91 -3.28 -17.02
C GLU A 21 1.66 -2.60 -18.18
N ASP A 22 0.97 -1.74 -18.93
CA ASP A 22 1.57 -1.00 -20.03
C ASP A 22 2.61 0.00 -19.52
N PHE A 23 2.34 0.72 -18.41
CA PHE A 23 3.33 1.57 -17.74
C PHE A 23 4.61 0.78 -17.39
N PHE A 24 4.47 -0.32 -16.65
CA PHE A 24 5.62 -1.12 -16.23
C PHE A 24 6.39 -1.76 -17.40
N ARG A 25 5.73 -2.03 -18.53
CA ARG A 25 6.37 -2.60 -19.73
C ARG A 25 7.02 -1.57 -20.62
N LEU A 26 6.40 -0.40 -20.78
CA LEU A 26 6.67 0.53 -21.86
C LEU A 26 7.36 1.82 -21.40
N PHE A 27 7.36 2.11 -20.09
CA PHE A 27 8.07 3.28 -19.58
C PHE A 27 9.58 3.18 -19.87
N GLN A 28 10.11 4.21 -20.51
CA GLN A 28 11.51 4.31 -20.89
C GLN A 28 12.16 5.50 -20.20
N GLU A 29 13.26 5.25 -19.48
CA GLU A 29 14.06 6.33 -18.88
C GLU A 29 14.98 6.96 -19.94
N LYS A 30 15.54 6.13 -20.81
CA LYS A 30 16.30 6.52 -22.00
C LYS A 30 15.81 5.68 -23.18
N PRO A 31 16.08 6.10 -24.43
CA PRO A 31 15.75 5.29 -25.59
C PRO A 31 16.25 3.85 -25.42
N THR A 32 15.35 2.88 -25.56
CA THR A 32 15.58 1.42 -25.40
C THR A 32 15.85 0.91 -23.97
N GLU A 33 15.82 1.77 -22.95
CA GLU A 33 16.02 1.40 -21.54
C GLU A 33 14.68 1.34 -20.80
N PHE A 34 14.14 0.14 -20.60
CA PHE A 34 12.83 -0.10 -20.01
C PHE A 34 12.92 -0.28 -18.48
N LYS A 35 13.12 0.83 -17.78
CA LYS A 35 13.38 0.91 -16.32
C LYS A 35 12.62 -0.11 -15.47
N TYR A 36 11.28 -0.13 -15.56
CA TYR A 36 10.45 -0.99 -14.71
C TYR A 36 10.40 -2.45 -15.17
N ARG A 37 10.53 -2.70 -16.47
CA ARG A 37 10.62 -4.06 -17.01
C ARG A 37 11.88 -4.76 -16.51
N ASP A 38 13.00 -4.05 -16.53
CA ASP A 38 14.28 -4.57 -16.06
C ASP A 38 14.27 -4.73 -14.54
N LYS A 39 13.67 -3.79 -13.80
CA LYS A 39 13.46 -3.89 -12.34
C LYS A 39 12.61 -5.11 -11.97
N ILE A 40 11.50 -5.38 -12.65
CA ILE A 40 10.66 -6.56 -12.42
C ILE A 40 11.41 -7.86 -12.70
N SER A 41 12.20 -7.90 -13.78
CA SER A 41 13.03 -9.06 -14.12
C SER A 41 14.05 -9.36 -13.01
N LYS A 42 14.66 -8.32 -12.44
CA LYS A 42 15.59 -8.41 -11.32
C LYS A 42 14.90 -8.89 -10.03
N ILE A 43 13.75 -8.31 -9.68
CA ILE A 43 12.94 -8.71 -8.52
C ILE A 43 12.63 -10.20 -8.57
N TYR A 44 12.21 -10.71 -9.74
CA TYR A 44 11.94 -12.14 -9.91
C TYR A 44 13.20 -13.01 -9.71
N ALA A 45 14.35 -12.59 -10.27
CA ALA A 45 15.60 -13.33 -10.16
C ALA A 45 16.16 -13.38 -8.73
N GLU A 46 15.98 -12.30 -7.96
CA GLU A 46 16.43 -12.18 -6.57
C GLU A 46 15.42 -12.77 -5.58
N GLY A 47 14.22 -13.14 -6.04
CA GLY A 47 13.15 -13.65 -5.18
C GLY A 47 12.54 -12.59 -4.28
N GLU A 48 12.71 -11.31 -4.62
CA GLU A 48 12.06 -10.20 -3.96
C GLU A 48 10.58 -10.12 -4.36
N ASN A 49 9.80 -9.35 -3.60
CA ASN A 49 8.35 -9.25 -3.76
C ASN A 49 7.84 -7.80 -3.73
N ILE A 50 8.74 -6.82 -3.80
CA ILE A 50 8.43 -5.39 -3.70
C ILE A 50 8.84 -4.70 -4.98
N LEU A 51 7.88 -4.04 -5.63
CA LEU A 51 8.17 -3.16 -6.76
C LEU A 51 8.04 -1.70 -6.33
N GLU A 52 9.16 -1.00 -6.36
CA GLU A 52 9.20 0.44 -6.14
C GLU A 52 9.20 1.20 -7.47
N PHE A 53 8.38 2.25 -7.59
CA PHE A 53 8.38 3.18 -8.73
C PHE A 53 8.18 4.64 -8.33
N LEU A 54 8.67 5.55 -9.18
CA LEU A 54 8.53 6.99 -9.00
C LEU A 54 7.13 7.46 -9.44
N PHE A 55 6.47 8.25 -8.60
CA PHE A 55 5.18 8.84 -8.93
C PHE A 55 5.26 9.70 -10.20
N GLU A 56 6.38 10.38 -10.40
CA GLU A 56 6.66 11.26 -11.54
C GLU A 56 6.68 10.47 -12.85
N ASP A 57 7.28 9.28 -12.84
CA ASP A 57 7.33 8.39 -14.01
C ASP A 57 5.92 7.96 -14.42
N LEU A 58 5.08 7.62 -13.43
CA LEU A 58 3.67 7.31 -13.68
C LEU A 58 2.93 8.54 -14.22
N ASN A 59 3.17 9.72 -13.63
CA ASN A 59 2.51 10.96 -14.06
C ASN A 59 2.93 11.39 -15.47
N ALA A 60 4.19 11.15 -15.86
CA ALA A 60 4.68 11.42 -17.20
C ALA A 60 4.11 10.44 -18.24
N PHE A 61 3.94 9.18 -17.86
CA PHE A 61 3.39 8.15 -18.74
C PHE A 61 1.87 8.24 -18.88
N ASP A 62 1.18 8.40 -17.75
CA ASP A 62 -0.28 8.39 -17.66
C ASP A 62 -0.78 9.32 -16.53
N PRO A 63 -0.97 10.62 -16.84
CA PRO A 63 -1.43 11.60 -15.85
C PRO A 63 -2.77 11.25 -15.21
N ALA A 64 -3.67 10.59 -15.94
CA ALA A 64 -4.98 10.21 -15.43
C ALA A 64 -4.87 9.11 -14.37
N LEU A 65 -4.02 8.10 -14.57
CA LEU A 65 -3.74 7.11 -13.54
C LEU A 65 -3.05 7.73 -12.33
N ALA A 66 -2.09 8.63 -12.54
CA ALA A 66 -1.41 9.32 -11.45
C ALA A 66 -2.39 10.16 -10.60
N GLU A 67 -3.34 10.86 -11.22
CA GLU A 67 -4.38 11.60 -10.52
C GLU A 67 -5.32 10.68 -9.73
N MET A 68 -5.68 9.52 -10.29
CA MET A 68 -6.48 8.52 -9.58
C MET A 68 -5.73 7.96 -8.37
N LEU A 69 -4.46 7.58 -8.53
CA LEU A 69 -3.60 7.09 -7.45
C LEU A 69 -3.44 8.13 -6.34
N LYS A 70 -3.27 9.41 -6.73
CA LYS A 70 -3.16 10.52 -5.79
C LYS A 70 -4.41 10.70 -4.93
N ASN A 71 -5.58 10.64 -5.56
CA ASN A 71 -6.85 10.96 -4.89
C ASN A 71 -7.51 9.77 -4.19
N ASN A 72 -7.31 8.54 -4.67
CA ASN A 72 -7.92 7.32 -4.13
C ASN A 72 -6.90 6.16 -4.10
N PRO A 73 -5.81 6.25 -3.32
CA PRO A 73 -4.75 5.25 -3.31
C PRO A 73 -5.24 3.86 -2.87
N GLU A 74 -6.12 3.76 -1.87
CA GLU A 74 -6.61 2.47 -1.37
C GLU A 74 -7.35 1.66 -2.45
N ASP A 75 -8.07 2.33 -3.35
CA ASP A 75 -8.79 1.70 -4.46
C ASP A 75 -7.87 1.34 -5.65
N VAL A 76 -6.73 2.01 -5.77
CA VAL A 76 -5.84 1.89 -6.94
C VAL A 76 -4.66 0.96 -6.68
N ILE A 77 -4.11 0.94 -5.45
CA ILE A 77 -2.99 0.07 -5.08
C ILE A 77 -3.26 -1.41 -5.39
N PRO A 78 -4.44 -2.00 -5.11
CA PRO A 78 -4.73 -3.38 -5.48
C PRO A 78 -4.63 -3.65 -6.99
N ASP A 79 -5.06 -2.70 -7.83
CA ASP A 79 -4.95 -2.79 -9.28
C ASP A 79 -3.48 -2.77 -9.73
N ILE A 80 -2.63 -1.98 -9.06
CA ILE A 80 -1.18 -1.93 -9.32
C ILE A 80 -0.51 -3.25 -8.93
N ILE A 81 -0.86 -3.80 -7.76
CA ILE A 81 -0.33 -5.09 -7.29
C ILE A 81 -0.71 -6.21 -8.27
N GLU A 82 -1.95 -6.23 -8.78
CA GLU A 82 -2.36 -7.25 -9.75
C GLU A 82 -1.63 -7.09 -11.09
N ALA A 83 -1.45 -5.86 -11.58
CA ALA A 83 -0.64 -5.59 -12.76
C ALA A 83 0.80 -6.10 -12.59
N PHE A 84 1.44 -5.81 -11.45
CA PHE A 84 2.77 -6.31 -11.11
C PHE A 84 2.83 -7.85 -11.07
N LYS A 85 1.86 -8.50 -10.40
CA LYS A 85 1.74 -9.97 -10.38
C LYS A 85 1.60 -10.55 -11.78
N ASN A 86 0.78 -9.96 -12.64
CA ASN A 86 0.62 -10.41 -14.03
C ASN A 86 1.93 -10.37 -14.79
N LEU A 87 2.77 -9.37 -14.56
CA LEU A 87 4.09 -9.28 -15.19
C LEU A 87 5.06 -10.35 -14.67
N LEU A 88 5.08 -10.60 -13.37
CA LEU A 88 5.91 -11.66 -12.79
C LEU A 88 5.54 -13.06 -13.31
N LYS A 89 4.25 -13.32 -13.57
CA LYS A 89 3.79 -14.60 -14.14
C LYS A 89 4.47 -14.92 -15.47
N PHE A 90 4.90 -13.93 -16.27
CA PHE A 90 5.62 -14.19 -17.53
C PHE A 90 7.05 -14.71 -17.31
N HIS A 91 7.66 -14.43 -16.16
CA HIS A 91 8.98 -14.93 -15.79
C HIS A 91 8.93 -16.26 -15.03
N ALA A 92 7.79 -16.56 -14.40
CA ALA A 92 7.60 -17.78 -13.62
C ALA A 92 7.44 -19.04 -14.51
N PRO A 93 8.14 -20.16 -14.20
CA PRO A 93 7.97 -21.40 -14.93
C PRO A 93 6.51 -21.90 -14.80
N GLY A 94 5.83 -22.03 -15.94
CA GLY A 94 4.42 -22.43 -15.97
C GLY A 94 3.42 -21.35 -15.54
N GLY A 95 3.84 -20.08 -15.42
CA GLY A 95 2.93 -18.95 -15.18
C GLY A 95 2.36 -18.86 -13.77
N LYS A 96 2.92 -19.60 -12.81
CA LYS A 96 2.43 -19.66 -11.43
C LYS A 96 3.38 -18.95 -10.48
N LEU A 97 2.85 -17.96 -9.78
CA LEU A 97 3.50 -17.38 -8.62
C LEU A 97 3.31 -18.30 -7.42
N LYS A 98 4.18 -18.18 -6.41
CA LYS A 98 4.00 -18.86 -5.13
C LYS A 98 2.81 -18.22 -4.42
N ASP A 99 1.76 -19.00 -4.14
CA ASP A 99 0.53 -18.52 -3.49
C ASP A 99 0.78 -17.98 -2.06
N GLU A 100 1.87 -18.40 -1.43
CA GLU A 100 2.28 -18.00 -0.07
C GLU A 100 3.03 -16.66 -0.03
N VAL A 101 3.37 -16.08 -1.19
CA VAL A 101 4.13 -14.83 -1.26
C VAL A 101 3.19 -13.66 -1.50
N GLU A 102 3.12 -12.74 -0.54
CA GLU A 102 2.48 -11.44 -0.73
C GLU A 102 3.39 -10.51 -1.55
N TYR A 103 2.80 -9.66 -2.40
CA TYR A 103 3.52 -8.71 -3.25
C TYR A 103 3.12 -7.29 -2.91
N PHE A 104 4.10 -6.38 -2.90
CA PHE A 104 3.92 -5.00 -2.46
C PHE A 104 4.38 -3.99 -3.51
N ILE A 105 3.83 -2.80 -3.37
CA ILE A 105 4.17 -1.63 -4.17
C ILE A 105 4.68 -0.55 -3.25
N GLN A 106 5.83 0.02 -3.57
CA GLN A 106 6.36 1.21 -2.93
C GLN A 106 6.34 2.37 -3.92
N ILE A 107 5.81 3.51 -3.49
CA ILE A 107 5.72 4.70 -4.34
C ILE A 107 6.68 5.73 -3.75
N SER A 108 7.63 6.18 -4.57
CA SER A 108 8.64 7.18 -4.22
C SER A 108 8.47 8.45 -5.05
N THR A 109 9.17 9.51 -4.65
CA THR A 109 9.23 10.81 -5.35
C THR A 109 10.67 11.31 -5.34
N ASP A 110 11.08 12.03 -6.40
CA ASP A 110 12.43 12.59 -6.53
C ASP A 110 12.46 14.12 -6.72
N ASN A 111 11.30 14.77 -6.92
CA ASN A 111 11.22 16.19 -7.26
C ASN A 111 10.16 16.97 -6.45
N ASP A 112 9.79 16.45 -5.28
CA ASP A 112 8.78 17.04 -4.40
C ASP A 112 7.37 17.14 -5.04
N SER A 113 7.05 16.32 -6.06
CA SER A 113 5.70 16.28 -6.62
C SER A 113 4.71 15.89 -5.54
N ASN A 114 3.64 16.68 -5.36
CA ASN A 114 2.67 16.49 -4.28
C ASN A 114 3.25 16.57 -2.86
N LEU A 115 4.40 17.24 -2.68
CA LEU A 115 4.96 17.52 -1.37
C LEU A 115 4.03 18.47 -0.59
N ILE A 116 3.63 18.03 0.59
CA ILE A 116 2.90 18.82 1.57
C ILE A 116 3.76 18.90 2.83
N LEU A 117 4.17 20.11 3.20
CA LEU A 117 4.87 20.35 4.45
C LEU A 117 3.99 19.96 5.64
N LEU A 118 4.60 19.51 6.74
CA LEU A 118 3.86 19.08 7.94
C LEU A 118 2.90 20.17 8.45
N ARG A 119 3.29 21.45 8.40
CA ARG A 119 2.43 22.58 8.74
C ARG A 119 1.18 22.70 7.86
N GLY A 120 1.29 22.28 6.60
CA GLY A 120 0.27 22.36 5.57
C GLY A 120 -0.76 21.23 5.62
N LEU A 121 -0.51 20.17 6.41
CA LEU A 121 -1.42 19.04 6.56
C LEU A 121 -2.76 19.48 7.14
N ARG A 122 -3.85 19.04 6.51
CA ARG A 122 -5.26 19.44 6.75
C ARG A 122 -6.17 18.28 6.36
N SER A 123 -7.43 18.34 6.80
CA SER A 123 -8.46 17.34 6.49
C SER A 123 -8.63 16.99 5.01
N LYS A 124 -8.38 17.94 4.09
CA LYS A 124 -8.44 17.71 2.64
C LYS A 124 -7.43 16.68 2.09
N HIS A 125 -6.45 16.28 2.91
CA HIS A 125 -5.42 15.28 2.57
C HIS A 125 -5.69 13.91 3.21
N ILE A 126 -6.78 13.76 3.97
CA ILE A 126 -7.23 12.45 4.46
C ILE A 126 -7.55 11.57 3.24
N ASP A 127 -7.20 10.29 3.34
CA ASP A 127 -7.38 9.25 2.32
C ASP A 127 -6.72 9.55 0.96
N LYS A 128 -5.68 10.40 0.95
CA LYS A 128 -4.91 10.75 -0.26
C LYS A 128 -3.46 10.35 -0.14
N LEU A 129 -2.84 10.06 -1.28
CA LEU A 129 -1.40 9.92 -1.36
C LEU A 129 -0.75 11.31 -1.36
N ILE A 130 0.11 11.54 -0.38
CA ILE A 130 0.91 12.75 -0.24
C ILE A 130 2.35 12.38 0.03
N PHE A 131 3.26 13.28 -0.31
CA PHE A 131 4.64 13.21 0.15
C PHE A 131 4.85 14.30 1.20
N THR A 132 5.68 14.02 2.19
CA THR A 132 6.08 15.00 3.21
C THR A 132 7.53 14.75 3.56
N ARG A 133 8.16 15.75 4.16
CA ARG A 133 9.56 15.66 4.58
C ARG A 133 9.75 16.23 5.97
N GLY A 134 10.81 15.80 6.64
CA GLY A 134 11.13 16.25 7.97
C GLY A 134 12.37 15.57 8.55
N ILE A 135 12.53 15.73 9.85
CA ILE A 135 13.57 15.04 10.63
C ILE A 135 12.90 13.97 11.48
N LEU A 136 13.44 12.76 11.46
CA LEU A 136 12.97 11.70 12.32
C LEU A 136 13.32 12.01 13.78
N LEU A 137 12.32 12.25 14.62
CA LEU A 137 12.53 12.58 16.03
C LEU A 137 12.62 11.32 16.89
N ARG A 138 11.73 10.35 16.63
CA ARG A 138 11.67 9.09 17.39
C ARG A 138 11.27 7.95 16.46
N ALA A 139 11.85 6.79 16.73
CA ALA A 139 11.41 5.51 16.19
C ALA A 139 11.14 4.58 17.37
N SER A 140 10.00 3.88 17.34
CA SER A 140 9.71 2.82 18.30
C SER A 140 10.49 1.54 17.98
N THR A 141 10.54 0.61 18.93
CA THR A 141 11.02 -0.75 18.66
C THR A 141 10.13 -1.41 17.61
N VAL A 142 10.73 -2.18 16.71
CA VAL A 142 10.00 -3.05 15.78
C VAL A 142 9.16 -4.05 16.56
N ARG A 143 7.89 -4.20 16.17
CA ARG A 143 6.96 -5.16 16.78
C ARG A 143 6.19 -5.91 15.68
N PRO A 144 5.87 -7.19 15.88
CA PRO A 144 4.97 -7.89 14.97
C PRO A 144 3.54 -7.36 15.16
N LYS A 145 2.88 -7.03 14.05
CA LYS A 145 1.45 -6.69 13.97
C LYS A 145 0.71 -7.81 13.27
N LEU A 146 -0.39 -8.29 13.87
CA LEU A 146 -1.28 -9.26 13.26
C LEU A 146 -2.10 -8.59 12.16
N GLU A 147 -2.03 -9.11 10.93
CA GLU A 147 -2.77 -8.60 9.77
C GLU A 147 -3.97 -9.48 9.45
N ASN A 148 -3.75 -10.80 9.32
CA ASN A 148 -4.80 -11.80 9.14
C ASN A 148 -4.77 -12.83 10.27
N ALA A 149 -5.83 -12.88 11.07
CA ALA A 149 -5.98 -13.87 12.12
C ALA A 149 -6.70 -15.11 11.58
N ILE A 150 -6.13 -16.29 11.76
CA ILE A 150 -6.85 -17.55 11.53
C ILE A 150 -7.55 -17.97 12.82
N TYR A 151 -8.87 -18.14 12.72
CA TYR A 151 -9.70 -18.67 13.80
C TYR A 151 -10.21 -20.05 13.45
N LYS A 152 -10.27 -20.93 14.45
CA LYS A 152 -10.93 -22.23 14.35
C LYS A 152 -12.20 -22.24 15.19
N CYS A 153 -13.31 -22.62 14.56
CA CYS A 153 -14.58 -22.83 15.24
C CYS A 153 -14.55 -24.14 16.04
N LEU A 154 -14.80 -24.09 17.35
CA LEU A 154 -14.86 -25.25 18.22
C LEU A 154 -16.10 -26.13 18.01
N ARG A 155 -17.13 -25.62 17.32
CA ARG A 155 -18.37 -26.37 17.07
C ARG A 155 -18.34 -27.21 15.78
N CYS A 156 -17.61 -26.76 14.77
CA CYS A 156 -17.60 -27.41 13.44
C CYS A 156 -16.19 -27.59 12.86
N ASP A 157 -15.16 -27.33 13.65
CA ASP A 157 -13.74 -27.42 13.31
C ASP A 157 -13.29 -26.62 12.08
N THR A 158 -14.16 -25.77 11.51
CA THR A 158 -13.84 -24.94 10.35
C THR A 158 -12.84 -23.86 10.76
N GLU A 159 -11.73 -23.78 10.02
CA GLU A 159 -10.75 -22.70 10.10
C GLU A 159 -11.09 -21.62 9.07
N PHE A 160 -10.99 -20.36 9.46
CA PHE A 160 -11.26 -19.25 8.56
C PHE A 160 -10.47 -17.98 8.94
N PRO A 161 -10.10 -17.15 7.94
CA PRO A 161 -9.36 -15.92 8.17
C PRO A 161 -10.27 -14.78 8.63
N GLN A 162 -9.70 -13.85 9.38
CA GLN A 162 -10.33 -12.59 9.73
C GLN A 162 -9.30 -11.47 9.78
N ILE A 163 -9.52 -10.44 8.97
CA ILE A 163 -8.68 -9.24 8.87
C ILE A 163 -8.68 -8.49 10.21
N GLN A 164 -7.51 -8.04 10.64
CA GLN A 164 -7.28 -7.33 11.90
C GLN A 164 -6.90 -5.87 11.62
N LEU A 165 -7.91 -5.00 11.52
CA LEU A 165 -7.71 -3.58 11.24
C LEU A 165 -7.39 -2.74 12.49
N SER A 166 -7.65 -3.27 13.68
CA SER A 166 -7.49 -2.54 14.94
C SER A 166 -6.22 -2.95 15.69
N ASN A 167 -5.77 -2.10 16.62
CA ASN A 167 -4.66 -2.42 17.51
C ASN A 167 -5.01 -3.47 18.58
N THR A 168 -6.28 -3.85 18.66
CA THR A 168 -6.79 -4.92 19.53
C THR A 168 -7.18 -6.13 18.69
N LEU A 169 -7.10 -7.33 19.29
CA LEU A 169 -7.55 -8.55 18.63
C LEU A 169 -9.07 -8.50 18.45
N ILE A 170 -9.52 -8.45 17.20
CA ILE A 170 -10.93 -8.53 16.83
C ILE A 170 -11.29 -10.00 16.73
N TRP A 171 -12.32 -10.43 17.46
CA TRP A 171 -12.83 -11.80 17.43
C TRP A 171 -13.97 -11.96 16.42
N PRO A 172 -14.18 -13.17 15.86
CA PRO A 172 -15.31 -13.42 14.97
C PRO A 172 -16.64 -13.30 15.69
N ASN A 173 -17.59 -12.62 15.05
CA ASN A 173 -18.97 -12.52 15.54
C ASN A 173 -19.80 -13.75 15.15
N HIS A 174 -19.40 -14.49 14.11
CA HIS A 174 -20.05 -15.71 13.66
C HIS A 174 -19.06 -16.59 12.87
N CYS A 175 -19.36 -17.88 12.75
CA CYS A 175 -18.59 -18.80 11.93
C CYS A 175 -18.89 -18.58 10.44
N MET A 176 -17.85 -18.63 9.59
CA MET A 176 -18.02 -18.54 8.13
C MET A 176 -18.72 -19.77 7.51
N ASN A 177 -18.82 -20.88 8.25
CA ASN A 177 -19.60 -22.04 7.81
C ASN A 177 -21.11 -21.74 7.96
N PRO A 178 -21.89 -21.64 6.85
CA PRO A 178 -23.30 -21.24 6.91
C PRO A 178 -24.19 -22.20 7.73
N LYS A 179 -23.75 -23.43 7.94
CA LYS A 179 -24.49 -24.45 8.72
C LYS A 179 -24.18 -24.38 10.21
N CYS A 180 -23.17 -23.60 10.63
CA CYS A 180 -22.73 -23.52 12.01
C CYS A 180 -23.44 -22.40 12.77
N LYS A 181 -23.90 -22.68 13.99
CA LYS A 181 -24.57 -21.71 14.88
C LYS A 181 -23.61 -21.05 15.89
N ALA A 182 -22.30 -21.15 15.68
CA ALA A 182 -21.30 -20.48 16.52
C ALA A 182 -21.32 -18.97 16.26
N ASN A 183 -21.52 -18.21 17.33
CA ASN A 183 -21.75 -16.76 17.27
C ASN A 183 -21.21 -16.01 18.49
N THR A 184 -20.40 -16.66 19.32
CA THR A 184 -19.78 -16.04 20.49
C THR A 184 -18.28 -16.24 20.47
N GLN A 185 -17.52 -15.31 21.06
CA GLN A 185 -16.06 -15.38 21.15
C GLN A 185 -15.55 -16.73 21.69
N LYS A 186 -16.26 -17.32 22.66
CA LYS A 186 -15.90 -18.60 23.29
C LYS A 186 -15.99 -19.80 22.33
N ASP A 187 -16.72 -19.65 21.22
CA ASP A 187 -16.83 -20.69 20.19
C ASP A 187 -15.61 -20.73 19.26
N PHE A 188 -14.66 -19.80 19.40
CA PHE A 188 -13.51 -19.66 18.52
C PHE A 188 -12.20 -19.76 19.28
N ILE A 189 -11.20 -20.35 18.64
CA ILE A 189 -9.81 -20.30 19.09
C ILE A 189 -8.95 -19.61 18.03
N PHE A 190 -8.04 -18.76 18.49
CA PHE A 190 -7.05 -18.12 17.63
C PHE A 190 -5.89 -19.09 17.35
N ILE A 191 -5.51 -19.25 16.07
CA ILE A 191 -4.39 -20.08 15.64
C ILE A 191 -3.25 -19.18 15.17
N SER A 192 -2.34 -18.83 16.08
CA SER A 192 -1.18 -17.99 15.77
C SER A 192 -0.29 -18.56 14.66
N LYS A 193 -0.07 -19.88 14.64
CA LYS A 193 0.82 -20.55 13.68
C LYS A 193 0.38 -20.45 12.21
N LYS A 194 -0.90 -20.20 11.96
CA LYS A 194 -1.47 -20.07 10.61
C LYS A 194 -1.83 -18.62 10.28
N SER A 195 -1.60 -17.70 11.21
CA SER A 195 -1.95 -16.30 11.06
C SER A 195 -0.79 -15.51 10.48
N ASP A 196 -1.11 -14.43 9.77
CA ASP A 196 -0.14 -13.59 9.10
C ASP A 196 0.23 -12.40 9.98
N PHE A 197 1.54 -12.22 10.18
CA PHE A 197 2.11 -11.11 10.94
C PHE A 197 3.04 -10.31 10.04
N ILE A 198 3.05 -9.00 10.24
CA ILE A 198 3.94 -8.07 9.56
C ILE A 198 4.78 -7.30 10.56
N ASP A 199 5.99 -6.92 10.17
CA ASP A 199 6.77 -5.97 10.95
C ASP A 199 6.10 -4.60 10.93
N TRP A 200 6.04 -3.99 12.10
CA TRP A 200 5.42 -2.69 12.30
C TRP A 200 6.30 -1.83 13.19
N GLN A 201 6.39 -0.54 12.84
CA GLN A 201 7.13 0.45 13.60
C GLN A 201 6.42 1.80 13.52
N LYS A 202 6.15 2.40 14.68
CA LYS A 202 5.72 3.79 14.77
C LYS A 202 6.92 4.72 14.76
N ILE A 203 6.84 5.77 13.98
CA ILE A 203 7.82 6.86 13.92
C ILE A 203 7.15 8.21 14.21
N THR A 204 7.94 9.19 14.61
CA THR A 204 7.51 10.59 14.73
C THR A 204 8.43 11.46 13.89
N ILE A 205 7.89 12.17 12.91
CA ILE A 205 8.60 13.09 12.03
C ILE A 205 8.31 14.52 12.48
N GLN A 206 9.34 15.36 12.52
CA GLN A 206 9.28 16.76 12.91
C GLN A 206 9.64 17.68 11.73
N GLU A 207 9.07 18.88 11.71
CA GLU A 207 9.44 19.92 10.74
C GLU A 207 10.95 20.20 10.77
N THR A 208 11.54 20.43 9.60
CA THR A 208 12.96 20.80 9.54
C THR A 208 13.16 22.25 10.03
N PRO A 209 14.32 22.59 10.60
CA PRO A 209 14.58 23.96 11.08
C PRO A 209 14.44 25.02 9.99
N GLU A 210 14.72 24.68 8.74
CA GLU A 210 14.66 25.59 7.60
C GLU A 210 13.22 25.98 7.24
N GLU A 211 12.24 25.15 7.61
CA GLU A 211 10.82 25.38 7.35
C GLU A 211 10.09 26.07 8.52
N LEU A 212 10.80 26.32 9.63
CA LEU A 212 10.20 26.91 10.82
C LEU A 212 10.00 28.42 10.69
N PRO A 213 8.76 28.92 10.84
CA PRO A 213 8.53 30.35 10.96
C PRO A 213 9.16 30.88 12.25
N ALA A 214 9.69 32.11 12.18
CA ALA A 214 10.31 32.77 13.33
C ALA A 214 9.39 32.78 14.56
N GLY A 215 9.92 32.36 15.71
CA GLY A 215 9.21 32.35 16.99
C GLY A 215 8.13 31.26 17.13
N ARG A 216 8.06 30.28 16.22
CA ARG A 216 7.10 29.16 16.31
C ARG A 216 7.78 27.86 16.73
N ILE A 217 7.04 27.06 17.48
CA ILE A 217 7.45 25.71 17.86
C ILE A 217 7.27 24.78 16.65
N PRO A 218 8.23 23.87 16.39
CA PRO A 218 8.12 22.84 15.36
C PRO A 218 6.94 21.91 15.61
N ARG A 219 6.20 21.59 14.55
CA ARG A 219 5.15 20.57 14.56
C ARG A 219 5.75 19.21 14.27
N SER A 220 5.07 18.17 14.75
CA SER A 220 5.40 16.78 14.46
C SER A 220 4.15 16.01 14.07
N ILE A 221 4.35 14.94 13.31
CA ILE A 221 3.32 13.96 12.97
C ILE A 221 3.84 12.56 13.26
N ASP A 222 2.94 11.66 13.62
CA ASP A 222 3.26 10.24 13.74
C ASP A 222 3.03 9.53 12.40
N GLY A 223 3.97 8.69 12.02
CA GLY A 223 3.89 7.80 10.87
C GLY A 223 3.96 6.34 11.29
N ILE A 224 3.49 5.46 10.42
CA ILE A 224 3.60 4.02 10.58
C ILE A 224 4.43 3.49 9.41
N LEU A 225 5.50 2.78 9.73
CA LEU A 225 6.27 1.98 8.80
C LEU A 225 5.87 0.52 8.95
N ILE A 226 5.76 -0.18 7.83
CA ILE A 226 5.40 -1.60 7.78
C ILE A 226 6.37 -2.34 6.88
N LYS A 227 6.52 -3.65 7.13
CA LYS A 227 7.28 -4.58 6.29
C LYS A 227 8.73 -4.07 6.08
N ASP A 228 9.18 -3.90 4.85
CA ASP A 228 10.55 -3.54 4.49
C ASP A 228 10.94 -2.10 4.84
N LEU A 229 9.98 -1.21 5.07
CA LEU A 229 10.25 0.16 5.50
C LEU A 229 10.70 0.26 6.96
N VAL A 230 10.46 -0.80 7.74
CA VAL A 230 10.82 -0.84 9.15
C VAL A 230 12.34 -0.85 9.32
N ASP A 231 12.83 -0.09 10.31
CA ASP A 231 14.26 0.03 10.66
C ASP A 231 15.15 0.60 9.54
N LYS A 232 14.56 1.22 8.50
CA LYS A 232 15.29 1.89 7.41
C LYS A 232 15.85 3.27 7.80
N VAL A 233 15.24 3.93 8.77
CA VAL A 233 15.53 5.32 9.16
C VAL A 233 15.80 5.43 10.65
N ARG A 234 16.73 6.31 11.04
CA ARG A 234 17.19 6.49 12.41
C ARG A 234 16.85 7.89 12.93
N PRO A 235 16.66 8.06 14.25
CA PRO A 235 16.44 9.38 14.82
C PRO A 235 17.58 10.34 14.45
N GLY A 236 17.23 11.50 13.90
CA GLY A 236 18.15 12.50 13.35
C GLY A 236 18.23 12.50 11.82
N ASP A 237 17.79 11.42 11.15
CA ASP A 237 17.78 11.37 9.69
C ASP A 237 16.77 12.37 9.10
N ARG A 238 17.16 12.96 7.97
CA ARG A 238 16.26 13.74 7.12
C ARG A 238 15.57 12.78 6.15
N VAL A 239 14.24 12.77 6.18
CA VAL A 239 13.37 11.85 5.41
C VAL A 239 12.31 12.63 4.66
#